data_AF-A0AAN6Z2F3-F1
#
_entry.id   AF-A0AAN6Z2F3-F1
#
_cell.length_a   1.000
_cell.length_b   1.000
_cell.length_c   1.000
_cell.angle_alpha   90.00
_cell.angle_beta   90.00
_cell.angle_gamma   90.00
#
_symmetry.space_group_name_H-M   'P 1'
#
loop_
_entity.id
_entity.type
_entity.pdbx_description
1 polymer ?
#
loop_
_entity_poly.entity_id
_entity_poly.type
_entity_poly.pdbx_seq_one_letter_code
_entity_poly.pdbx_strand_id
1 'polypeptide(L)'
;MSYAEVASKGPKQTPEEAAAPQPPQVAPTTATASSTGSLVDVDAPSVRTVPSDFASQEIQTDTQAARIEREEELVEIAEEKAEAERAESDLARKRAAAKKPAAAAKKKVVAGVEQAEGWFARQFGTISEGGAAGGVALVNMLAVVGLSGWLGYRAWGLYDRGRLGWREVGLGLGVLGAVGAVEGVLVNYFSRAKASEQ
;
A
#
# COMPACT_ATOMS: atom_id res chain seq x y z
N MET A 1 -23.18 -21.88 -34.08
CA MET A 1 -24.02 -22.93 -33.46
C MET A 1 -24.43 -22.44 -32.08
N SER A 2 -25.66 -21.98 -31.90
CA SER A 2 -26.16 -21.49 -30.61
C SER A 2 -26.88 -22.61 -29.85
N TYR A 3 -26.67 -22.72 -28.54
CA TYR A 3 -27.38 -23.68 -27.68
C TYR A 3 -28.91 -23.53 -27.75
N ALA A 4 -29.39 -22.30 -27.96
CA ALA A 4 -30.81 -22.02 -28.12
C ALA A 4 -31.41 -22.68 -29.39
N GLU A 5 -30.60 -22.82 -30.43
CA GLU A 5 -30.99 -23.40 -31.72
C GLU A 5 -31.07 -24.94 -31.68
N VAL A 6 -30.29 -25.55 -30.79
CA VAL A 6 -30.31 -27.01 -30.55
C VAL A 6 -31.49 -27.38 -29.65
N ALA A 7 -31.78 -26.58 -28.62
CA ALA A 7 -32.90 -26.82 -27.70
C ALA A 7 -34.27 -26.70 -28.37
N SER A 8 -34.42 -25.82 -29.36
CA SER A 8 -35.69 -25.60 -30.07
C SER A 8 -36.08 -26.72 -31.05
N LYS A 9 -35.15 -27.63 -31.36
CA LYS A 9 -35.39 -28.80 -32.23
C LYS A 9 -35.80 -30.07 -31.47
N GLY A 10 -35.89 -30.01 -30.14
CA GLY A 10 -36.35 -31.12 -29.32
C GLY A 10 -37.86 -31.41 -29.49
N PRO A 11 -38.32 -32.63 -29.16
CA PRO A 11 -39.73 -32.96 -29.16
C PRO A 11 -40.49 -32.03 -28.19
N LYS A 12 -41.59 -31.41 -28.67
CA LYS A 12 -42.43 -30.52 -27.86
C LYS A 12 -43.25 -31.37 -26.89
N GLN A 13 -43.27 -31.00 -25.61
CA GLN A 13 -44.11 -31.67 -24.60
C GLN A 13 -45.57 -31.66 -25.02
N THR A 14 -46.27 -32.78 -24.77
CA THR A 14 -47.71 -32.86 -24.98
C THR A 14 -48.44 -32.04 -23.90
N PRO A 15 -49.63 -31.48 -24.18
CA PRO A 15 -50.35 -30.64 -23.22
C PRO A 15 -50.73 -31.39 -21.93
N GLU A 16 -50.87 -32.71 -21.97
CA GLU A 16 -51.13 -33.54 -20.79
C GLU A 16 -49.90 -33.64 -19.87
N GLU A 17 -48.70 -33.61 -20.44
CA GLU A 17 -47.43 -33.72 -19.71
C GLU A 17 -46.97 -32.38 -19.11
N ALA A 18 -47.47 -31.26 -19.67
CA ALA A 18 -47.24 -29.91 -19.15
C ALA A 18 -48.21 -29.52 -18.01
N ALA A 19 -49.21 -30.35 -17.71
CA ALA A 19 -50.19 -30.07 -16.67
C ALA A 19 -49.60 -30.37 -15.28
N ALA A 20 -49.61 -29.38 -14.39
CA ALA A 20 -49.25 -29.56 -12.99
C ALA A 20 -50.27 -30.48 -12.28
N PRO A 21 -49.83 -31.34 -11.33
CA PRO A 21 -50.73 -32.19 -10.56
C PRO A 21 -51.74 -31.34 -9.78
N GLN A 22 -53.02 -31.73 -9.77
CA GLN A 22 -54.05 -30.98 -9.06
C GLN A 22 -53.86 -31.08 -7.53
N PRO A 23 -54.02 -29.97 -6.77
CA PRO A 23 -53.87 -29.99 -5.32
C PRO A 23 -55.03 -30.73 -4.63
N PRO A 24 -54.78 -31.42 -3.49
CA PRO A 24 -55.81 -32.11 -2.74
C PRO A 24 -56.79 -31.11 -2.08
N GLN A 25 -58.09 -31.40 -2.14
CA GLN A 25 -59.13 -30.58 -1.50
C GLN A 25 -59.56 -31.18 -0.16
N VAL A 26 -59.69 -30.34 0.87
CA VAL A 26 -60.17 -30.76 2.21
C VAL A 26 -61.66 -30.44 2.32
N ALA A 27 -62.50 -31.44 2.59
CA ALA A 27 -63.95 -31.26 2.73
C ALA A 27 -64.30 -30.59 4.08
N PRO A 28 -65.06 -29.48 4.11
CA PRO A 28 -65.47 -28.85 5.36
C PRO A 28 -66.70 -29.56 5.94
N THR A 29 -66.51 -30.43 6.95
CA THR A 29 -67.62 -30.97 7.73
C THR A 29 -68.07 -29.96 8.79
N THR A 30 -69.35 -29.60 8.76
CA THR A 30 -70.02 -28.48 9.47
C THR A 30 -70.18 -28.63 10.99
N ALA A 31 -69.22 -29.23 11.71
CA ALA A 31 -69.30 -29.47 13.16
C ALA A 31 -68.53 -28.45 14.04
N THR A 32 -67.70 -27.59 13.46
CA THR A 32 -66.79 -26.68 14.20
C THR A 32 -67.45 -25.39 14.71
N ALA A 33 -68.71 -25.11 14.34
CA ALA A 33 -69.39 -23.86 14.72
C ALA A 33 -69.90 -23.80 16.18
N SER A 34 -69.72 -24.87 16.98
CA SER A 34 -70.29 -24.98 18.33
C SER A 34 -69.24 -25.07 19.45
N SER A 35 -68.13 -24.31 19.34
CA SER A 35 -67.11 -24.21 20.41
C SER A 35 -66.77 -22.76 20.79
N THR A 36 -67.80 -21.94 21.03
CA THR A 36 -67.68 -20.62 21.69
C THR A 36 -67.63 -20.73 23.23
N GLY A 37 -67.43 -21.94 23.78
CA GLY A 37 -67.50 -22.24 25.21
C GLY A 37 -66.20 -22.11 26.02
N SER A 38 -65.08 -21.70 25.41
CA SER A 38 -63.82 -21.45 26.14
C SER A 38 -63.50 -19.95 26.27
N LEU A 39 -64.48 -19.15 26.68
CA LEU A 39 -64.29 -17.83 27.28
C LEU A 39 -63.65 -17.99 28.67
N VAL A 40 -62.43 -18.53 28.72
CA VAL A 40 -61.56 -18.41 29.88
C VAL A 40 -60.99 -17.00 29.83
N ASP A 41 -61.23 -16.25 30.90
CA ASP A 41 -60.72 -14.90 31.11
C ASP A 41 -59.22 -14.79 30.74
N VAL A 42 -58.94 -14.02 29.69
CA VAL A 42 -57.59 -13.77 29.15
C VAL A 42 -57.00 -12.50 29.78
N ASP A 43 -57.60 -11.94 30.84
CA ASP A 43 -57.11 -10.71 31.49
C ASP A 43 -56.33 -10.97 32.80
N ALA A 44 -55.80 -12.17 32.99
CA ALA A 44 -54.64 -12.34 33.86
C ALA A 44 -53.38 -11.96 33.07
N PRO A 45 -52.64 -10.89 33.42
CA PRO A 45 -51.39 -10.58 32.74
C PRO A 45 -50.39 -11.68 33.10
N SER A 46 -50.35 -12.74 32.30
CA SER A 46 -49.25 -13.70 32.34
C SER A 46 -48.03 -13.02 31.75
N VAL A 47 -47.48 -12.04 32.48
CA VAL A 47 -46.17 -11.50 32.21
C VAL A 47 -45.22 -12.64 32.53
N ARG A 48 -44.91 -13.44 31.51
CA ARG A 48 -43.71 -14.27 31.53
C ARG A 48 -42.56 -13.29 31.58
N THR A 49 -42.14 -12.94 32.79
CA THR A 49 -40.96 -12.10 33.00
C THR A 49 -39.78 -12.92 32.52
N VAL A 50 -39.06 -12.36 31.55
CA VAL A 50 -37.79 -12.91 31.12
C VAL A 50 -36.88 -12.93 32.36
N PRO A 51 -36.32 -14.08 32.76
CA PRO A 51 -35.40 -14.14 33.89
C PRO A 51 -34.24 -13.16 33.67
N SER A 52 -33.74 -12.53 34.74
CA SER A 52 -32.58 -11.61 34.68
C SER A 52 -31.36 -12.26 34.01
N ASP A 53 -31.27 -13.57 34.11
CA ASP A 53 -30.16 -14.38 33.66
C ASP A 53 -30.34 -14.85 32.21
N PHE A 54 -31.33 -14.32 31.48
CA PHE A 54 -31.60 -14.71 30.09
C PHE A 54 -30.42 -14.38 29.16
N ALA A 55 -29.68 -13.31 29.43
CA ALA A 55 -28.49 -12.95 28.67
C ALA A 55 -27.29 -13.91 28.89
N SER A 56 -27.29 -14.67 29.98
CA SER A 56 -26.21 -15.59 30.36
C SER A 56 -26.60 -17.07 30.25
N GLN A 57 -27.83 -17.38 29.86
CA GLN A 57 -28.28 -18.76 29.67
C GLN A 57 -27.70 -19.37 28.39
N GLU A 58 -27.34 -20.64 28.49
CA GLU A 58 -26.84 -21.43 27.36
C GLU A 58 -27.96 -21.64 26.32
N ILE A 59 -27.63 -21.41 25.06
CA ILE A 59 -28.59 -21.39 23.96
C ILE A 59 -28.98 -22.82 23.62
N GLN A 60 -30.21 -23.21 23.95
CA GLN A 60 -30.67 -24.59 23.86
C GLN A 60 -30.98 -25.08 22.43
N THR A 61 -30.91 -24.20 21.42
CA THR A 61 -31.31 -24.53 20.04
C THR A 61 -30.23 -24.16 19.04
N ASP A 62 -29.84 -25.12 18.19
CA ASP A 62 -28.76 -24.97 17.20
C ASP A 62 -28.96 -23.79 16.23
N THR A 63 -30.21 -23.44 15.90
CA THR A 63 -30.53 -22.32 14.99
C THR A 63 -30.28 -20.94 15.58
N GLN A 64 -30.28 -20.81 16.91
CA GLN A 64 -29.95 -19.55 17.58
C GLN A 64 -28.45 -19.43 17.81
N ALA A 65 -27.75 -20.53 18.12
CA ALA A 65 -26.29 -20.57 18.18
C ALA A 65 -25.68 -20.14 16.82
N ALA A 66 -26.18 -20.70 15.72
CA ALA A 66 -25.76 -20.35 14.35
C ALA A 66 -26.04 -18.88 13.97
N ARG A 67 -26.96 -18.19 14.67
CA ARG A 67 -27.21 -16.77 14.45
C ARG A 67 -26.18 -15.91 15.18
N ILE A 68 -25.82 -16.28 16.41
CA ILE A 68 -24.80 -15.56 17.18
C ILE A 68 -23.43 -15.72 16.54
N GLU A 69 -23.05 -16.92 16.13
CA GLU A 69 -21.78 -17.15 15.41
C GLU A 69 -21.67 -16.25 14.18
N ARG A 70 -22.76 -16.09 13.42
CA ARG A 70 -22.79 -15.19 12.27
C ARG A 70 -22.72 -13.72 12.65
N GLU A 71 -23.36 -13.32 13.74
CA GLU A 71 -23.29 -11.94 14.24
C GLU A 71 -21.88 -11.62 14.76
N GLU A 72 -21.21 -12.56 15.42
CA GLU A 72 -19.81 -12.47 15.86
C GLU A 72 -18.84 -12.44 14.67
N GLU A 73 -18.97 -13.34 13.69
CA GLU A 73 -18.18 -13.29 12.45
C GLU A 73 -18.34 -11.95 11.72
N LEU A 74 -19.55 -11.38 11.68
CA LEU A 74 -19.79 -10.08 11.06
C LEU A 74 -19.14 -8.93 11.85
N VAL A 75 -19.11 -9.02 13.18
CA VAL A 75 -18.40 -8.06 14.03
C VAL A 75 -16.90 -8.17 13.83
N GLU A 76 -16.33 -9.38 13.83
CA GLU A 76 -14.90 -9.62 13.58
C GLU A 76 -14.48 -9.13 12.19
N ILE A 77 -15.27 -9.42 11.15
CA ILE A 77 -15.03 -8.92 9.79
C ILE A 77 -15.09 -7.39 9.73
N ALA A 78 -15.99 -6.76 10.50
CA ALA A 78 -16.09 -5.30 10.54
C ALA A 78 -14.88 -4.66 11.25
N GLU A 79 -14.41 -5.29 12.33
CA GLU A 79 -13.21 -4.86 13.06
C GLU A 79 -11.95 -5.03 12.21
N GLU A 80 -11.78 -6.18 11.55
CA GLU A 80 -10.64 -6.45 10.67
C GLU A 80 -10.59 -5.45 9.50
N LYS A 81 -11.74 -5.12 8.90
CA LYS A 81 -11.82 -4.08 7.86
C LYS A 81 -11.45 -2.69 8.38
N ALA A 82 -11.90 -2.34 9.58
CA ALA A 82 -11.56 -1.06 10.20
C ALA A 82 -10.06 -0.96 10.54
N GLU A 83 -9.44 -2.05 10.97
CA GLU A 83 -7.99 -2.12 11.20
C GLU A 83 -7.20 -2.05 9.89
N ALA A 84 -7.65 -2.74 8.85
CA ALA A 84 -7.04 -2.69 7.53
C ALA A 84 -7.07 -1.26 6.94
N GLU A 85 -8.21 -0.57 7.01
CA GLU A 85 -8.30 0.83 6.55
C GLU A 85 -7.38 1.77 7.34
N ARG A 86 -7.28 1.58 8.66
CA ARG A 86 -6.35 2.37 9.48
C ARG A 86 -4.90 2.11 9.09
N ALA A 87 -4.52 0.84 8.91
CA ALA A 87 -3.18 0.46 8.47
C ALA A 87 -2.85 1.02 7.09
N GLU A 88 -3.78 0.97 6.14
CA GLU A 88 -3.62 1.57 4.81
C GLU A 88 -3.46 3.09 4.87
N SER A 89 -4.24 3.76 5.73
CA SER A 89 -4.16 5.21 5.91
C SER A 89 -2.81 5.65 6.51
N ASP A 90 -2.27 4.87 7.46
CA ASP A 90 -0.96 5.11 8.06
C ASP A 90 0.18 4.85 7.08
N LEU A 91 0.07 3.81 6.26
CA LEU A 91 1.01 3.55 5.17
C LEU A 91 0.98 4.65 4.11
N ALA A 92 -0.20 5.14 3.74
CA ALA A 92 -0.37 6.26 2.82
C ALA A 92 0.24 7.55 3.40
N ARG A 93 0.03 7.83 4.68
CA ARG A 93 0.61 8.99 5.38
C ARG A 93 2.14 8.90 5.46
N LYS A 94 2.69 7.72 5.76
CA LYS A 94 4.15 7.48 5.76
C LYS A 94 4.74 7.64 4.35
N ARG A 95 4.08 7.12 3.32
CA ARG A 95 4.50 7.32 1.91
C ARG A 95 4.45 8.79 1.49
N ALA A 96 3.42 9.54 1.92
CA ALA A 96 3.33 10.98 1.66
C ALA A 96 4.42 11.77 2.41
N ALA A 97 4.70 11.41 3.67
CA ALA A 97 5.79 11.99 4.46
C ALA A 97 7.17 11.71 3.85
N ALA A 98 7.38 10.53 3.25
CA ALA A 98 8.62 10.17 2.54
C ALA A 98 8.77 10.85 1.17
N LYS A 99 7.66 11.21 0.50
CA LYS A 99 7.68 11.94 -0.78
C LYS A 99 8.17 13.40 -0.63
N LYS A 100 7.90 14.06 0.49
CA LYS A 100 8.35 15.45 0.75
C LYS A 100 9.88 15.63 0.77
N PRO A 101 10.68 14.83 1.52
CA PRO A 101 12.13 14.92 1.47
C PRO A 101 12.69 14.40 0.14
N ALA A 102 12.04 13.42 -0.50
CA ALA A 102 12.47 12.93 -1.81
C ALA A 102 12.29 13.97 -2.93
N ALA A 103 11.19 14.74 -2.92
CA ALA A 103 10.97 15.83 -3.87
C ALA A 103 11.95 17.00 -3.67
N ALA A 104 12.24 17.35 -2.41
CA ALA A 104 13.23 18.37 -2.08
C ALA A 104 14.66 17.94 -2.46
N ALA A 105 15.02 16.67 -2.21
CA ALA A 105 16.30 16.10 -2.62
C ALA A 105 16.44 16.07 -4.15
N LYS A 106 15.40 15.63 -4.88
CA LYS A 106 15.38 15.67 -6.35
C LYS A 106 15.57 17.08 -6.88
N LYS A 107 14.89 18.08 -6.31
CA LYS A 107 15.03 19.48 -6.73
C LYS A 107 16.45 20.03 -6.49
N LYS A 108 17.10 19.64 -5.39
CA LYS A 108 18.51 19.99 -5.11
C LYS A 108 19.48 19.30 -6.08
N VAL A 109 19.23 18.03 -6.41
CA VAL A 109 20.03 17.30 -7.41
C VAL A 109 19.90 17.96 -8.78
N VAL A 110 18.67 18.26 -9.23
CA VAL A 110 18.42 18.93 -10.52
C VAL A 110 19.08 20.32 -10.55
N ALA A 111 18.89 21.14 -9.52
CA ALA A 111 19.54 22.44 -9.45
C ALA A 111 21.08 22.34 -9.41
N GLY A 112 21.63 21.32 -8.74
CA GLY A 112 23.06 21.05 -8.73
C GLY A 112 23.59 20.64 -10.11
N VAL A 113 22.82 19.87 -10.89
CA VAL A 113 23.16 19.51 -12.27
C VAL A 113 23.17 20.74 -13.17
N GLU A 114 22.16 21.60 -13.11
CA GLU A 114 22.10 22.83 -13.90
C GLU A 114 23.26 23.80 -13.57
N GLN A 115 23.61 23.92 -12.28
CA GLN A 115 24.76 24.73 -11.87
C GLN A 115 26.09 24.13 -12.32
N ALA A 116 26.21 22.81 -12.29
CA ALA A 116 27.39 22.12 -12.80
C ALA A 116 27.55 22.35 -14.31
N GLU A 117 26.47 22.25 -15.10
CA GLU A 117 26.50 22.51 -16.55
C GLU A 117 26.98 23.94 -16.88
N GLY A 118 26.48 24.96 -16.17
CA GLY A 118 26.94 26.34 -16.33
C GLY A 118 28.39 26.56 -15.93
N TRP A 119 28.86 25.88 -14.88
CA TRP A 119 30.26 25.91 -14.46
C TRP A 119 31.19 25.23 -15.48
N PHE A 120 30.79 24.07 -16.01
CA PHE A 120 31.56 23.34 -17.04
C PHE A 120 31.67 24.14 -18.34
N ALA A 121 30.58 24.77 -18.79
CA ALA A 121 30.59 25.61 -19.99
C ALA A 121 31.59 26.77 -19.85
N ARG A 122 31.64 27.39 -18.66
CA ARG A 122 32.58 28.49 -18.37
C ARG A 122 34.03 28.01 -18.31
N GLN A 123 34.26 26.82 -17.75
CA GLN A 123 35.60 26.24 -17.65
C GLN A 123 36.11 25.66 -18.99
N PHE A 124 35.22 25.21 -19.88
CA PHE A 124 35.61 24.83 -21.23
C PHE A 124 35.98 26.05 -22.09
N GLY A 125 35.31 27.19 -21.88
CA GLY A 125 35.67 28.46 -22.51
C GLY A 125 37.08 28.92 -22.14
N THR A 126 37.45 28.84 -20.86
CA THR A 126 38.81 29.22 -20.40
C THR A 126 39.89 28.24 -20.82
N ILE A 127 39.57 26.95 -20.99
CA ILE A 127 40.51 25.95 -21.53
C ILE A 127 40.72 26.17 -23.04
N SER A 128 39.68 26.56 -23.79
CA SER A 128 39.79 26.81 -25.24
C SER A 128 40.54 28.10 -25.58
N GLU A 129 40.57 29.07 -24.65
CA GLU A 129 41.33 30.33 -24.78
C GLU A 129 42.85 30.15 -24.68
N GLY A 130 43.35 28.94 -24.39
CA GLY A 130 44.73 28.54 -24.70
C GLY A 130 45.80 29.21 -23.84
N GLY A 131 46.06 28.66 -22.65
CA GLY A 131 47.20 29.05 -21.80
C GLY A 131 47.64 27.94 -20.87
N ALA A 132 48.78 28.10 -20.18
CA ALA A 132 49.33 27.09 -19.27
C ALA A 132 48.35 26.67 -18.14
N ALA A 133 47.43 27.55 -17.76
CA ALA A 133 46.34 27.26 -16.82
C ALA A 133 45.28 26.29 -17.40
N GLY A 134 45.04 26.32 -18.71
CA GLY A 134 44.11 25.42 -19.40
C GLY A 134 44.59 23.97 -19.41
N GLY A 135 45.90 23.74 -19.48
CA GLY A 135 46.49 22.40 -19.42
C GLY A 135 46.27 21.70 -18.07
N VAL A 136 46.49 22.42 -16.96
CA VAL A 136 46.26 21.89 -15.60
C VAL A 136 44.77 21.65 -15.35
N ALA A 137 43.91 22.57 -15.82
CA ALA A 137 42.45 22.42 -15.72
C ALA A 137 41.93 21.19 -16.49
N LEU A 138 42.46 20.92 -17.69
CA LEU A 138 42.10 19.76 -18.49
C LEU A 138 42.51 18.44 -17.81
N VAL A 139 43.71 18.37 -17.22
CA VAL A 139 44.18 17.17 -16.50
C VAL A 139 43.33 16.89 -15.26
N ASN A 140 42.98 17.92 -14.49
CA ASN A 140 42.09 17.77 -13.33
C ASN A 140 40.69 17.32 -13.76
N MET A 141 40.16 17.88 -14.86
CA MET A 141 38.88 17.46 -15.44
C MET A 141 38.89 15.99 -15.88
N LEU A 142 39.94 15.56 -16.58
CA LEU A 142 40.10 14.15 -16.97
C LEU A 142 40.20 13.23 -15.76
N ALA A 143 40.91 13.64 -14.72
CA ALA A 143 41.00 12.88 -13.48
C ALA A 143 39.64 12.73 -12.79
N VAL A 144 38.86 13.82 -12.70
CA VAL A 144 37.52 13.80 -12.08
C VAL A 144 36.53 12.98 -12.90
N VAL A 145 36.47 13.18 -14.22
CA VAL A 145 35.58 12.43 -15.12
C VAL A 145 35.97 10.95 -15.17
N GLY A 146 37.26 10.65 -15.24
CA GLY A 146 37.76 9.26 -15.23
C GLY A 146 37.45 8.55 -13.92
N LEU A 147 37.72 9.19 -12.78
CA LEU A 147 37.47 8.60 -11.47
C LEU A 147 35.97 8.42 -11.21
N SER A 148 35.14 9.42 -11.56
CA SER A 148 33.68 9.33 -11.40
C SER A 148 33.07 8.26 -12.31
N GLY A 149 33.48 8.19 -13.58
CA GLY A 149 33.05 7.15 -14.51
C GLY A 149 33.43 5.73 -14.03
N TRP A 150 34.66 5.57 -13.52
CA TRP A 150 35.11 4.30 -12.95
C TRP A 150 34.32 3.89 -11.70
N LEU A 151 34.08 4.83 -10.78
CA LEU A 151 33.29 4.58 -9.58
C LEU A 151 31.82 4.22 -9.92
N GLY A 152 31.23 4.92 -10.90
CA GLY A 152 29.89 4.66 -11.40
C GLY A 152 29.76 3.28 -12.03
N TYR A 153 30.71 2.89 -12.88
CA TYR A 153 30.75 1.55 -13.49
C TYR A 153 30.89 0.45 -12.43
N ARG A 154 31.76 0.65 -11.43
CA ARG A 154 31.94 -0.28 -10.31
C ARG A 154 30.66 -0.43 -9.47
N ALA A 155 30.01 0.69 -9.15
CA ALA A 155 28.78 0.71 -8.37
C ALA A 155 27.62 0.04 -9.12
N TRP A 156 27.48 0.30 -10.42
CA TRP A 156 26.48 -0.35 -11.26
C TRP A 156 26.66 -1.87 -11.31
N GLY A 157 27.90 -2.36 -11.44
CA GLY A 157 28.19 -3.79 -11.38
C GLY A 157 27.94 -4.44 -10.00
N LEU A 158 28.00 -3.68 -8.91
CA LEU A 158 27.61 -4.13 -7.56
C LEU A 158 26.08 -4.14 -7.38
N TYR A 159 25.38 -3.20 -8.03
CA TYR A 159 23.92 -3.11 -8.04
C TYR A 159 23.29 -4.28 -8.77
N ASP A 160 23.76 -4.56 -10.00
CA ASP A 160 23.24 -5.62 -10.85
C ASP A 160 23.40 -7.01 -10.22
N ARG A 161 24.44 -7.18 -9.40
CA ARG A 161 24.68 -8.42 -8.63
C ARG A 161 23.91 -8.51 -7.31
N GLY A 162 23.09 -7.52 -6.97
CA GLY A 162 22.36 -7.45 -5.70
C GLY A 162 23.27 -7.32 -4.47
N ARG A 163 24.53 -6.93 -4.65
CA ARG A 163 25.57 -6.86 -3.61
C ARG A 163 25.84 -5.45 -3.11
N LEU A 164 25.02 -4.48 -3.52
CA LEU A 164 25.14 -3.10 -3.11
C LEU A 164 24.59 -2.96 -1.68
N GLY A 165 25.43 -3.29 -0.71
CA GLY A 165 25.10 -3.22 0.70
C GLY A 165 25.38 -1.85 1.31
N TRP A 166 24.86 -1.66 2.52
CA TRP A 166 25.12 -0.47 3.33
C TRP A 166 26.60 -0.29 3.68
N ARG A 167 27.40 -1.37 3.63
CA ARG A 167 28.85 -1.33 3.84
C ARG A 167 29.55 -0.64 2.68
N GLU A 168 29.14 -0.92 1.45
CA GLU A 168 29.70 -0.38 0.22
C GLU A 168 29.30 1.10 0.05
N VAL A 169 28.05 1.43 0.39
CA VAL A 169 27.59 2.82 0.49
C VAL A 169 28.35 3.56 1.58
N GLY A 170 28.56 2.94 2.75
CA GLY A 170 29.36 3.49 3.84
C GLY A 170 30.82 3.72 3.47
N LEU A 171 31.42 2.82 2.68
CA LEU A 171 32.78 2.98 2.15
C LEU A 171 32.86 4.18 1.20
N GLY A 172 31.88 4.34 0.31
CA GLY A 172 31.80 5.50 -0.59
C GLY A 172 31.64 6.83 0.13
N LEU A 173 30.78 6.89 1.15
CA LEU A 173 30.66 8.04 2.04
C LEU A 173 31.94 8.33 2.82
N GLY A 174 32.67 7.28 3.23
CA GLY A 174 33.96 7.41 3.90
C GLY A 174 35.03 8.06 3.03
N VAL A 175 35.11 7.69 1.74
CA VAL A 175 36.04 8.31 0.79
C VAL A 175 35.71 9.79 0.58
N LEU A 176 34.42 10.14 0.41
CA LEU A 176 33.99 11.54 0.31
C LEU A 176 34.32 12.34 1.58
N GLY A 177 34.11 11.74 2.76
CA GLY A 177 34.47 12.35 4.04
C GLY A 177 35.98 12.61 4.19
N ALA A 178 36.82 11.66 3.75
CA ALA A 178 38.27 11.83 3.77
C ALA A 178 38.75 12.95 2.84
N VAL A 179 38.19 13.05 1.63
CA VAL A 179 38.50 14.14 0.69
C VAL A 179 38.11 15.51 1.29
N GLY A 180 36.91 15.62 1.87
CA GLY A 180 36.46 16.86 2.53
C GLY A 180 37.32 17.25 3.73
N ALA A 181 37.83 16.28 4.49
CA ALA A 181 38.75 16.55 5.61
C ALA A 181 40.11 17.11 5.12
N VAL A 182 40.65 16.55 4.02
CA VAL A 182 41.90 17.03 3.43
C VAL A 182 41.74 18.45 2.88
N GLU A 183 40.63 18.72 2.19
CA GLU A 183 40.32 20.06 1.68
C GLU A 183 40.14 21.07 2.83
N GLY A 184 39.45 20.69 3.90
CA GLY A 184 39.28 21.54 5.08
C GLY A 184 40.61 21.88 5.76
N VAL A 185 41.55 20.94 5.83
CA VAL A 185 42.90 21.18 6.39
C VAL A 185 43.70 22.13 5.48
N LEU A 186 43.65 21.93 4.16
CA LEU A 186 44.34 22.80 3.20
C LEU A 186 43.79 24.23 3.23
N VAL A 187 42.47 24.40 3.23
CA VAL A 187 41.82 25.71 3.33
C VAL A 187 42.18 26.41 4.63
N ASN A 188 42.16 25.70 5.77
CA ASN A 188 42.55 26.25 7.06
C ASN A 188 44.03 26.67 7.09
N TYR A 189 44.91 25.86 6.50
CA TYR A 189 46.34 26.16 6.40
C TYR A 189 46.61 27.43 5.57
N PHE A 190 46.02 27.53 4.37
CA PHE A 190 46.17 28.71 3.51
C PHE A 190 45.51 29.97 4.11
N SER A 191 44.40 29.82 4.84
CA SER A 191 43.74 30.94 5.53
C SER A 191 44.62 31.50 6.65
N ARG A 192 45.31 30.63 7.40
CA ARG A 192 46.26 31.06 8.44
C ARG A 192 47.53 31.68 7.86
N ALA A 193 48.05 31.15 6.75
CA ALA A 193 49.21 31.72 6.06
C ALA A 193 48.93 33.15 5.56
N LYS A 194 47.74 33.41 5.02
CA LYS A 194 47.31 34.76 4.62
C LYS A 194 47.10 35.71 5.80
N ALA A 195 46.68 35.19 6.96
CA ALA A 195 46.48 36.00 8.17
C ALA A 195 47.80 36.40 8.85
N SER A 196 48.90 35.70 8.59
CA SER A 196 50.24 36.03 9.11
C SER A 196 51.03 37.00 8.23
N GLU A 197 50.51 37.40 7.07
CA GLU A 197 51.18 38.25 6.08
C GLU A 197 50.62 39.70 6.05
N GLN A 198 49.71 40.04 6.97
CA GLN A 198 49.20 41.40 7.21
C GLN A 198 49.72 42.00 8.51
#